data_AF-A0A167Z6P9-F1
#
_entry.id   AF-A0A167Z6P9-F1
#
_cell.length_a   1.000
_cell.length_b   1.000
_cell.length_c   1.000
_cell.angle_alpha   90.00
_cell.angle_beta   90.00
_cell.angle_gamma   90.00
#
_symmetry.space_group_name_H-M   'P 1'
#
loop_
_entity.id
_entity.type
_entity.pdbx_description
1 polymer ?
#
loop_
_entity_poly.entity_id
_entity_poly.type
_entity_poly.pdbx_seq_one_letter_code
_entity_poly.pdbx_strand_id
1 'polypeptide(L)'
;MALQKTALFLLAAGIATGAPTSPSRDGITVPLSVPNTAAAPILQPFLGYSIEFFFWPDFAGNLTHPNAFSNNLLDNLGQLQGEKPYIRVGGNTQDLAIFDAGLPTATAGTIDNSTTFKDYPLHVKIGPSFFESYHTFPNTKYSHGFNLAANGTLGEKTTNETVPFACKALANGRLAYWEIGNEPDHFPTVNKTTNYPLRPESWKEKDYVSDWLARSRLIRERMRMDCPDIQEDEIRFLAPSFAEKEKLVLDPVKVWGKERLGRDTDIVLNSMHNYIDGANQPGVTLANTLLNHTKLKSSLSHHLEIRDKIQANTSGKHVPYILGETNSLYQQGAPALSDSFGAALWNVDFSLYLASKGIGRVHMHHGTDYRYNSWQPVQTEKTSIGTKGPYYGNIMTAAMMGGDGLNDVRITELQLGKSKNEEKEVAYAAYVGDQLKRVAVVNMMQYNYTDTPTGEKKVPTGNDTRPTESYSFKLSSGGRPALVQRLMANGSDAITGITFDGWSYNYELAQGRPVRLANVTVGELVWPDRNGFVEVTLPHSSAAIVTPYL
;
A
#
# COMPACT_ATOMS: atom_id res chain seq x y z
N MET A 1 0.04 100.81 -12.85
CA MET A 1 -0.64 100.23 -11.67
C MET A 1 -1.31 98.94 -12.11
N ALA A 2 -0.72 97.82 -11.69
CA ALA A 2 -1.11 96.48 -12.11
C ALA A 2 -2.30 95.99 -11.27
N LEU A 3 -3.36 95.51 -11.92
CA LEU A 3 -4.43 94.75 -11.26
C LEU A 3 -4.05 93.25 -11.27
N GLN A 4 -3.86 92.70 -10.08
CA GLN A 4 -3.73 91.27 -9.81
C GLN A 4 -5.01 90.53 -10.25
N LYS A 5 -4.86 89.55 -11.14
CA LYS A 5 -5.83 88.48 -11.36
C LYS A 5 -5.37 87.24 -10.59
N THR A 6 -6.13 86.86 -9.57
CA THR A 6 -5.93 85.63 -8.80
C THR A 6 -6.44 84.45 -9.63
N ALA A 7 -5.54 83.56 -10.04
CA ALA A 7 -5.89 82.30 -10.70
C ALA A 7 -6.06 81.20 -9.65
N LEU A 8 -7.25 80.58 -9.63
CA LEU A 8 -7.60 79.45 -8.78
C LEU A 8 -7.08 78.16 -9.45
N PHE A 9 -6.05 77.53 -8.88
CA PHE A 9 -5.61 76.19 -9.31
C PHE A 9 -6.50 75.13 -8.66
N LEU A 10 -7.35 74.46 -9.44
CA LEU A 10 -7.95 73.19 -9.05
C LEU A 10 -6.89 72.07 -9.18
N LEU A 11 -6.44 71.52 -8.06
CA LEU A 11 -5.75 70.23 -8.05
C LEU A 11 -6.80 69.13 -8.26
N ALA A 12 -6.79 68.49 -9.43
CA ALA A 12 -7.47 67.22 -9.63
C ALA A 12 -6.65 66.12 -8.96
N ALA A 13 -7.08 65.65 -7.78
CA ALA A 13 -6.55 64.44 -7.17
C ALA A 13 -7.05 63.23 -7.96
N GLY A 14 -6.22 62.73 -8.88
CA GLY A 14 -6.45 61.44 -9.53
C GLY A 14 -6.30 60.33 -8.48
N ILE A 15 -7.41 59.74 -8.04
CA ILE A 15 -7.40 58.49 -7.30
C ILE A 15 -7.00 57.41 -8.32
N ALA A 16 -5.72 57.04 -8.32
CA ALA A 16 -5.26 55.84 -8.99
C ALA A 16 -5.86 54.64 -8.23
N THR A 17 -6.98 54.10 -8.72
CA THR A 17 -7.44 52.78 -8.31
C THR A 17 -6.41 51.79 -8.79
N GLY A 18 -5.48 51.39 -7.91
CA GLY A 18 -4.60 50.27 -8.17
C GLY A 18 -5.47 49.07 -8.53
N ALA A 19 -5.32 48.55 -9.74
CA ALA A 19 -5.87 47.24 -10.06
C ALA A 19 -5.37 46.26 -8.98
N PRO A 20 -6.24 45.40 -8.41
CA PRO A 20 -5.76 44.37 -7.52
C PRO A 20 -4.73 43.56 -8.29
N THR A 21 -3.46 43.67 -7.87
CA THR A 21 -2.42 42.74 -8.29
C THR A 21 -2.93 41.37 -7.89
N SER A 22 -3.35 40.55 -8.85
CA SER A 22 -3.64 39.15 -8.59
C SER A 22 -2.41 38.57 -7.88
N PRO A 23 -2.55 37.94 -6.71
CA PRO A 23 -1.42 37.27 -6.08
C PRO A 23 -0.77 36.38 -7.13
N SER A 24 0.55 36.43 -7.26
CA SER A 24 1.25 35.58 -8.22
C SER A 24 0.83 34.15 -7.95
N ARG A 25 0.09 33.53 -8.89
CA ARG A 25 -0.34 32.15 -8.74
C ARG A 25 0.92 31.30 -8.60
N ASP A 26 1.09 30.70 -7.44
CA ASP A 26 2.17 29.75 -7.14
C ASP A 26 1.83 28.42 -7.80
N GLY A 27 1.91 28.43 -9.13
CA GLY A 27 1.42 27.37 -10.00
C GLY A 27 2.37 26.18 -10.04
N ILE A 28 1.81 24.98 -9.93
CA ILE A 28 2.52 23.71 -10.02
C ILE A 28 2.67 23.37 -11.50
N THR A 29 3.91 23.34 -11.98
CA THR A 29 4.21 22.93 -13.36
C THR A 29 4.23 21.41 -13.44
N VAL A 30 3.43 20.86 -14.35
CA VAL A 30 3.37 19.42 -14.58
C VAL A 30 3.96 19.12 -15.97
N PRO A 31 5.02 18.28 -16.05
CA PRO A 31 5.50 17.81 -17.34
C PRO A 31 4.39 17.06 -18.08
N LEU A 32 4.21 17.35 -19.38
CA LEU A 32 3.20 16.67 -20.20
C LEU A 32 3.68 15.32 -20.74
N SER A 33 5.01 15.12 -20.76
CA SER A 33 5.69 13.87 -21.11
C SER A 33 6.50 13.35 -19.94
N VAL A 34 6.91 12.08 -19.99
CA VAL A 34 7.66 11.46 -18.89
C VAL A 34 9.00 12.18 -18.73
N PRO A 35 9.32 12.69 -17.52
CA PRO A 35 10.64 13.25 -17.25
C PRO A 35 11.74 12.18 -17.36
N ASN A 36 12.91 12.56 -17.88
CA ASN A 36 14.08 11.66 -17.93
C ASN A 36 14.55 11.16 -16.55
N THR A 37 14.13 11.84 -15.48
CA THR A 37 14.40 11.49 -14.08
C THR A 37 13.36 10.54 -13.48
N ALA A 38 12.31 10.18 -14.23
CA ALA A 38 11.29 9.27 -13.75
C ALA A 38 11.86 7.86 -13.54
N ALA A 39 11.35 7.18 -12.52
CA ALA A 39 11.67 5.78 -12.29
C ALA A 39 11.16 4.89 -13.44
N ALA A 40 11.62 3.64 -13.46
CA ALA A 40 11.08 2.60 -14.34
C ALA A 40 9.56 2.43 -14.11
N PRO A 41 8.81 1.92 -15.11
CA PRO A 41 7.41 1.58 -14.93
C PRO A 41 7.17 0.69 -13.73
N ILE A 42 6.03 0.89 -13.07
CA ILE A 42 5.56 0.01 -12.01
C ILE A 42 5.26 -1.39 -12.57
N LEU A 43 5.29 -2.41 -11.70
CA LEU A 43 4.80 -3.74 -12.05
C LEU A 43 3.28 -3.75 -11.91
N GLN A 44 2.55 -4.10 -12.95
CA GLN A 44 1.10 -4.27 -12.83
C GLN A 44 0.72 -5.68 -12.32
N PRO A 45 -0.30 -5.79 -11.44
CA PRO A 45 -0.90 -4.70 -10.67
C PRO A 45 0.05 -4.19 -9.59
N PHE A 46 0.12 -2.87 -9.39
CA PHE A 46 1.03 -2.30 -8.37
C PHE A 46 0.56 -2.56 -6.94
N LEU A 47 -0.75 -2.49 -6.71
CA LEU A 47 -1.33 -2.86 -5.42
C LEU A 47 -1.56 -4.37 -5.37
N GLY A 48 -0.88 -5.01 -4.44
CA GLY A 48 -1.14 -6.35 -3.95
C GLY A 48 -1.63 -6.34 -2.50
N TYR A 49 -1.99 -7.51 -2.01
CA TYR A 49 -2.25 -7.74 -0.59
C TYR A 49 -1.34 -8.83 -0.06
N SER A 50 -0.97 -8.71 1.21
CA SER A 50 -0.30 -9.75 1.99
C SER A 50 -1.28 -10.18 3.07
N ILE A 51 -1.47 -11.48 3.27
CA ILE A 51 -2.42 -12.04 4.24
C ILE A 51 -1.65 -13.02 5.13
N GLU A 52 -1.78 -12.84 6.44
CA GLU A 52 -1.25 -13.80 7.42
C GLU A 52 -1.74 -15.22 7.11
N PHE A 53 -0.80 -16.15 7.01
CA PHE A 53 -0.97 -17.50 6.51
C PHE A 53 -2.12 -18.21 7.23
N PHE A 54 -2.17 -18.11 8.56
CA PHE A 54 -3.22 -18.70 9.38
C PHE A 54 -4.64 -18.20 9.04
N PHE A 55 -4.77 -16.93 8.68
CA PHE A 55 -6.06 -16.27 8.42
C PHE A 55 -6.49 -16.34 6.96
N TRP A 56 -5.71 -16.94 6.07
CA TRP A 56 -6.06 -17.03 4.64
C TRP A 56 -7.48 -17.57 4.38
N PRO A 57 -7.95 -18.65 5.05
CA PRO A 57 -9.32 -19.13 4.88
C PRO A 57 -10.41 -18.15 5.34
N ASP A 58 -10.15 -17.23 6.27
CA ASP A 58 -11.13 -16.20 6.65
C ASP A 58 -11.35 -15.22 5.50
N PHE A 59 -10.26 -14.82 4.84
CA PHE A 59 -10.30 -13.89 3.73
C PHE A 59 -10.92 -14.49 2.48
N ALA A 60 -10.56 -15.73 2.13
CA ALA A 60 -11.01 -16.38 0.89
C ALA A 60 -12.28 -17.22 1.04
N GLY A 61 -12.52 -17.78 2.23
CA GLY A 61 -13.50 -18.84 2.41
C GLY A 61 -13.02 -20.16 1.82
N ASN A 62 -13.96 -21.02 1.46
CA ASN A 62 -13.69 -22.33 0.85
C ASN A 62 -14.59 -22.57 -0.38
N LEU A 63 -14.50 -23.73 -1.02
CA LEU A 63 -15.25 -24.00 -2.26
C LEU A 63 -16.78 -23.97 -2.07
N THR A 64 -17.27 -24.28 -0.87
CA THR A 64 -18.70 -24.28 -0.56
C THR A 64 -19.22 -22.92 -0.06
N HIS A 65 -18.34 -22.13 0.56
CA HIS A 65 -18.64 -20.82 1.12
C HIS A 65 -17.53 -19.82 0.76
N PRO A 66 -17.38 -19.46 -0.53
CA PRO A 66 -16.38 -18.48 -0.95
C PRO A 66 -16.73 -17.09 -0.38
N ASN A 67 -15.72 -16.32 0.02
CA ASN A 67 -15.92 -14.99 0.55
C ASN A 67 -16.16 -13.98 -0.59
N ALA A 68 -17.42 -13.88 -1.02
CA ALA A 68 -17.83 -12.98 -2.09
C ALA A 68 -17.54 -11.51 -1.78
N PHE A 69 -17.57 -11.12 -0.50
CA PHE A 69 -17.26 -9.76 -0.08
C PHE A 69 -15.80 -9.40 -0.38
N SER A 70 -14.84 -10.21 0.07
CA SER A 70 -13.42 -10.03 -0.26
C SER A 70 -13.20 -10.01 -1.77
N ASN A 71 -13.84 -10.92 -2.52
CA ASN A 71 -13.69 -10.94 -3.97
C ASN A 71 -14.24 -9.67 -4.65
N ASN A 72 -15.40 -9.16 -4.24
CA ASN A 72 -15.95 -7.91 -4.78
C ASN A 72 -14.97 -6.74 -4.57
N LEU A 73 -14.34 -6.66 -3.39
CA LEU A 73 -13.34 -5.62 -3.11
C LEU A 73 -12.11 -5.73 -4.01
N LEU A 74 -11.65 -6.95 -4.31
CA LEU A 74 -10.55 -7.18 -5.25
C LEU A 74 -10.94 -6.88 -6.70
N ASP A 75 -12.17 -7.20 -7.10
CA ASP A 75 -12.72 -6.89 -8.42
C ASP A 75 -12.69 -5.37 -8.71
N ASN A 76 -13.09 -4.54 -7.74
CA ASN A 76 -13.08 -3.08 -7.92
C ASN A 76 -11.67 -2.54 -8.17
N LEU A 77 -10.67 -3.05 -7.44
CA LEU A 77 -9.27 -2.65 -7.63
C LEU A 77 -8.77 -3.10 -8.99
N GLY A 78 -9.11 -4.33 -9.41
CA GLY A 78 -8.77 -4.84 -10.73
C GLY A 78 -9.35 -4.01 -11.87
N GLN A 79 -10.59 -3.53 -11.73
CA GLN A 79 -11.20 -2.62 -12.72
C GLN A 79 -10.47 -1.28 -12.85
N LEU A 80 -9.82 -0.81 -11.79
CA LEU A 80 -9.13 0.48 -11.75
C LEU A 80 -7.67 0.40 -12.21
N GLN A 81 -6.93 -0.63 -11.76
CA GLN A 81 -5.50 -0.79 -12.10
C GLN A 81 -5.23 -1.78 -13.25
N GLY A 82 -6.27 -2.42 -13.79
CA GLY A 82 -6.21 -3.32 -14.95
C GLY A 82 -6.18 -4.82 -14.61
N GLU A 83 -5.57 -5.21 -13.49
CA GLU A 83 -5.53 -6.61 -13.02
C GLU A 83 -5.81 -6.69 -11.52
N LYS A 84 -6.46 -7.79 -11.07
CA LYS A 84 -6.74 -8.01 -9.64
C LYS A 84 -5.44 -8.03 -8.83
N PRO A 85 -5.43 -7.43 -7.63
CA PRO A 85 -4.27 -7.49 -6.73
C PRO A 85 -3.73 -8.92 -6.58
N TYR A 86 -2.41 -9.07 -6.66
CA TYR A 86 -1.78 -10.34 -6.30
C TYR A 86 -1.84 -10.52 -4.79
N ILE A 87 -2.15 -11.74 -4.34
CA ILE A 87 -2.32 -12.06 -2.93
C ILE A 87 -1.13 -12.90 -2.45
N ARG A 88 -0.30 -12.34 -1.59
CA ARG A 88 0.79 -13.03 -0.91
C ARG A 88 0.26 -13.64 0.39
N VAL A 89 0.27 -14.97 0.49
CA VAL A 89 -0.16 -15.71 1.68
C VAL A 89 1.09 -16.17 2.43
N GLY A 90 1.38 -15.49 3.55
CA GLY A 90 2.64 -15.59 4.25
C GLY A 90 2.58 -14.95 5.64
N GLY A 91 3.52 -14.09 6.00
CA GLY A 91 3.55 -13.47 7.32
C GLY A 91 4.17 -14.40 8.35
N ASN A 92 4.22 -13.97 9.60
CA ASN A 92 4.97 -14.70 10.63
C ASN A 92 4.36 -16.10 10.90
N THR A 93 3.06 -16.28 10.66
CA THR A 93 2.38 -17.56 10.90
C THR A 93 2.78 -18.66 9.91
N GLN A 94 3.32 -18.29 8.73
CA GLN A 94 3.90 -19.21 7.75
C GLN A 94 5.01 -20.07 8.35
N ASP A 95 5.90 -19.45 9.13
CA ASP A 95 7.05 -20.10 9.74
C ASP A 95 6.72 -20.87 11.04
N LEU A 96 5.49 -20.70 11.53
CA LEU A 96 4.94 -21.51 12.62
C LEU A 96 4.13 -22.70 12.11
N ALA A 97 3.72 -22.67 10.84
CA ALA A 97 2.81 -23.66 10.29
C ALA A 97 3.47 -25.02 10.08
N ILE A 98 2.84 -26.06 10.62
CA ILE A 98 3.15 -27.47 10.36
C ILE A 98 1.96 -28.12 9.64
N PHE A 99 2.23 -28.89 8.58
CA PHE A 99 1.18 -29.57 7.85
C PHE A 99 0.67 -30.81 8.60
N ASP A 100 -0.65 -30.99 8.63
CA ASP A 100 -1.34 -32.11 9.27
C ASP A 100 -2.41 -32.66 8.32
N ALA A 101 -2.10 -33.77 7.66
CA ALA A 101 -2.97 -34.41 6.67
C ALA A 101 -4.33 -34.87 7.25
N GLY A 102 -4.39 -35.09 8.57
CA GLY A 102 -5.59 -35.52 9.27
C GLY A 102 -6.42 -34.37 9.85
N LEU A 103 -6.00 -33.11 9.65
CA LEU A 103 -6.71 -31.96 10.21
C LEU A 103 -8.06 -31.78 9.51
N PRO A 104 -9.19 -31.80 10.25
CA PRO A 104 -10.52 -31.68 9.66
C PRO A 104 -10.87 -30.24 9.23
N THR A 105 -10.13 -29.25 9.73
CA THR A 105 -10.29 -27.83 9.42
C THR A 105 -9.16 -27.33 8.54
N ALA A 106 -9.37 -26.18 7.89
CA ALA A 106 -8.33 -25.55 7.06
C ALA A 106 -7.09 -25.19 7.89
N THR A 107 -7.32 -24.58 9.05
CA THR A 107 -6.28 -24.23 10.02
C THR A 107 -6.68 -24.64 11.43
N ALA A 108 -5.70 -24.82 12.29
CA ALA A 108 -5.88 -24.97 13.73
C ALA A 108 -4.69 -24.33 14.47
N GLY A 109 -4.97 -23.66 15.59
CA GLY A 109 -3.96 -22.94 16.35
C GLY A 109 -4.57 -22.39 17.64
N THR A 110 -3.72 -21.82 18.48
CA THR A 110 -4.12 -21.23 19.76
C THR A 110 -3.85 -19.73 19.74
N ILE A 111 -4.86 -18.92 20.05
CA ILE A 111 -4.68 -17.49 20.29
C ILE A 111 -4.65 -17.27 21.79
N ASP A 112 -3.50 -16.88 22.33
CA ASP A 112 -3.34 -16.61 23.75
C ASP A 112 -3.58 -15.13 24.05
N ASN A 113 -4.78 -14.82 24.53
CA ASN A 113 -5.21 -13.48 24.92
C ASN A 113 -4.44 -12.92 26.14
N SER A 114 -3.63 -13.73 26.84
CA SER A 114 -2.81 -13.29 27.98
C SER A 114 -1.44 -12.73 27.57
N THR A 115 -1.04 -12.94 26.32
CA THR A 115 0.20 -12.36 25.77
C THR A 115 -0.02 -10.92 25.30
N THR A 116 1.07 -10.20 25.05
CA THR A 116 1.03 -8.85 24.42
C THR A 116 0.38 -8.88 23.03
N PHE A 117 0.23 -10.05 22.40
CA PHE A 117 -0.31 -10.23 21.04
C PHE A 117 -1.67 -10.93 21.06
N LYS A 118 -2.70 -10.19 21.52
CA LYS A 118 -4.06 -10.70 21.76
C LYS A 118 -4.76 -11.29 20.54
N ASP A 119 -4.27 -11.06 19.33
CA ASP A 119 -4.91 -11.47 18.07
C ASP A 119 -4.02 -12.37 17.22
N TYR A 120 -2.94 -12.90 17.79
CA TYR A 120 -1.92 -13.62 17.04
C TYR A 120 -1.96 -15.14 17.32
N PRO A 121 -2.03 -15.99 16.29
CA PRO A 121 -2.12 -17.44 16.46
C PRO A 121 -0.74 -18.09 16.67
N LEU A 122 -0.68 -18.99 17.64
CA LEU A 122 0.46 -19.86 17.96
C LEU A 122 0.12 -21.32 17.64
N HIS A 123 1.14 -22.19 17.64
CA HIS A 123 1.00 -23.63 17.38
C HIS A 123 0.20 -23.93 16.10
N VAL A 124 0.54 -23.22 15.03
CA VAL A 124 -0.20 -23.23 13.77
C VAL A 124 -0.07 -24.58 13.07
N LYS A 125 -1.23 -25.14 12.70
CA LYS A 125 -1.36 -26.27 11.80
C LYS A 125 -2.19 -25.87 10.59
N ILE A 126 -1.86 -26.46 9.44
CA ILE A 126 -2.67 -26.38 8.23
C ILE A 126 -3.05 -27.78 7.73
N GLY A 127 -4.27 -27.92 7.22
CA GLY A 127 -4.80 -29.15 6.66
C GLY A 127 -5.03 -29.05 5.15
N PRO A 128 -5.43 -30.15 4.49
CA PRO A 128 -5.74 -30.16 3.05
C PRO A 128 -6.74 -29.09 2.61
N SER A 129 -7.78 -28.81 3.40
CA SER A 129 -8.83 -27.83 3.06
C SER A 129 -8.36 -26.38 3.11
N PHE A 130 -7.17 -26.08 3.66
CA PHE A 130 -6.53 -24.77 3.54
C PHE A 130 -6.44 -24.29 2.09
N PHE A 131 -6.09 -25.22 1.21
CA PHE A 131 -5.77 -24.95 -0.18
C PHE A 131 -7.00 -24.69 -1.06
N GLU A 132 -8.20 -25.04 -0.60
CA GLU A 132 -9.46 -24.68 -1.27
C GLU A 132 -9.59 -23.17 -1.46
N SER A 133 -9.10 -22.40 -0.48
CA SER A 133 -9.12 -20.94 -0.46
C SER A 133 -8.53 -20.31 -1.73
N TYR A 134 -7.51 -20.94 -2.35
CA TYR A 134 -6.89 -20.46 -3.59
C TYR A 134 -7.78 -20.56 -4.84
N HIS A 135 -8.89 -21.30 -4.76
CA HIS A 135 -9.83 -21.48 -5.87
C HIS A 135 -11.06 -20.56 -5.76
N THR A 136 -11.15 -19.75 -4.70
CA THR A 136 -12.38 -18.99 -4.39
C THR A 136 -12.44 -17.64 -5.08
N PHE A 137 -11.30 -17.05 -5.50
CA PHE A 137 -11.28 -15.77 -6.21
C PHE A 137 -10.92 -15.98 -7.69
N PRO A 138 -11.87 -15.79 -8.62
CA PRO A 138 -11.60 -15.91 -10.05
C PRO A 138 -10.57 -14.87 -10.51
N ASN A 139 -9.71 -15.26 -11.46
CA ASN A 139 -8.71 -14.40 -12.10
C ASN A 139 -7.73 -13.72 -11.12
N THR A 140 -7.41 -14.37 -10.01
CA THR A 140 -6.47 -13.88 -9.00
C THR A 140 -5.20 -14.72 -9.03
N LYS A 141 -4.04 -14.07 -8.90
CA LYS A 141 -2.76 -14.75 -8.72
C LYS A 141 -2.29 -14.67 -7.27
N TYR A 142 -1.59 -15.71 -6.85
CA TYR A 142 -1.20 -15.90 -5.47
C TYR A 142 0.29 -16.20 -5.32
N SER A 143 0.87 -15.71 -4.23
CA SER A 143 2.09 -16.25 -3.69
C SER A 143 1.82 -17.11 -2.47
N HIS A 144 2.50 -18.25 -2.38
CA HIS A 144 2.41 -19.15 -1.23
C HIS A 144 3.77 -19.24 -0.55
N GLY A 145 3.76 -18.97 0.74
CA GLY A 145 4.93 -19.07 1.59
C GLY A 145 5.15 -20.47 2.17
N PHE A 146 6.38 -20.95 2.09
CA PHE A 146 6.83 -22.19 2.74
C PHE A 146 7.61 -21.89 4.03
N ASN A 147 7.42 -22.74 5.03
CA ASN A 147 8.10 -22.65 6.32
C ASN A 147 9.63 -22.88 6.16
N LEU A 148 10.42 -21.87 6.52
CA LEU A 148 11.88 -21.93 6.61
C LEU A 148 12.33 -22.14 8.05
N ALA A 149 11.60 -21.64 9.05
CA ALA A 149 11.97 -21.74 10.45
C ALA A 149 11.96 -23.18 11.00
N ALA A 150 11.11 -24.07 10.51
CA ALA A 150 11.21 -25.49 10.83
C ALA A 150 12.51 -26.07 10.21
N ASN A 151 13.42 -26.56 11.05
CA ASN A 151 14.70 -27.12 10.64
C ASN A 151 14.70 -28.66 10.70
N GLY A 152 15.78 -29.26 10.18
CA GLY A 152 15.98 -30.71 10.18
C GLY A 152 14.83 -31.51 9.57
N THR A 153 14.60 -32.71 10.11
CA THR A 153 13.57 -33.64 9.61
C THR A 153 12.16 -33.05 9.66
N LEU A 154 11.82 -32.24 10.67
CA LEU A 154 10.50 -31.62 10.78
C LEU A 154 10.27 -30.62 9.64
N GLY A 155 11.27 -29.77 9.38
CA GLY A 155 11.21 -28.82 8.27
C GLY A 155 11.09 -29.51 6.93
N GLU A 156 11.93 -30.51 6.67
CA GLU A 156 11.90 -31.29 5.43
C GLU A 156 10.55 -31.99 5.23
N LYS A 157 10.05 -32.70 6.25
CA LYS A 157 8.74 -33.35 6.24
C LYS A 157 7.62 -32.35 5.94
N THR A 158 7.60 -31.22 6.63
CA THR A 158 6.57 -30.18 6.45
C THR A 158 6.57 -29.66 5.01
N THR A 159 7.74 -29.37 4.43
CA THR A 159 7.82 -28.94 3.03
C THR A 159 7.37 -30.04 2.07
N ASN A 160 7.87 -31.27 2.23
CA ASN A 160 7.53 -32.40 1.38
C ASN A 160 6.03 -32.71 1.38
N GLU A 161 5.36 -32.54 2.51
CA GLU A 161 3.91 -32.77 2.63
C GLU A 161 3.08 -31.60 2.10
N THR A 162 3.59 -30.36 2.18
CA THR A 162 2.86 -29.15 1.76
C THR A 162 2.93 -28.91 0.26
N VAL A 163 4.10 -29.12 -0.36
CA VAL A 163 4.33 -28.83 -1.80
C VAL A 163 3.25 -29.44 -2.71
N PRO A 164 2.87 -30.74 -2.61
CA PRO A 164 1.87 -31.34 -3.49
C PRO A 164 0.52 -30.61 -3.46
N PHE A 165 0.10 -30.09 -2.31
CA PHE A 165 -1.16 -29.37 -2.18
C PHE A 165 -1.04 -27.94 -2.71
N ALA A 166 0.04 -27.24 -2.36
CA ALA A 166 0.29 -25.88 -2.80
C ALA A 166 0.40 -25.78 -4.33
N CYS A 167 1.19 -26.67 -4.95
CA CYS A 167 1.41 -26.65 -6.39
C CYS A 167 0.13 -27.01 -7.18
N LYS A 168 -0.66 -27.99 -6.72
CA LYS A 168 -1.96 -28.30 -7.36
C LYS A 168 -2.95 -27.15 -7.23
N ALA A 169 -3.00 -26.51 -6.07
CA ALA A 169 -3.91 -25.39 -5.84
C ALA A 169 -3.59 -24.20 -6.73
N LEU A 170 -2.29 -23.90 -6.91
CA LEU A 170 -1.82 -22.75 -7.69
C LEU A 170 -1.54 -23.03 -9.18
N ALA A 171 -1.76 -24.27 -9.64
CA ALA A 171 -1.71 -24.60 -11.06
C ALA A 171 -2.73 -23.79 -11.90
N ASN A 172 -2.67 -23.92 -13.22
CA ASN A 172 -3.60 -23.28 -14.17
C ASN A 172 -3.61 -21.74 -14.08
N GLY A 173 -2.41 -21.14 -13.99
CA GLY A 173 -2.24 -19.68 -14.03
C GLY A 173 -2.55 -18.93 -12.74
N ARG A 174 -2.80 -19.62 -11.62
CA ARG A 174 -3.02 -19.00 -10.31
C ARG A 174 -1.73 -18.67 -9.56
N LEU A 175 -0.60 -19.28 -9.92
CA LEU A 175 0.69 -18.98 -9.32
C LEU A 175 1.21 -17.61 -9.79
N ALA A 176 1.49 -16.73 -8.84
CA ALA A 176 2.35 -15.56 -9.04
C ALA A 176 3.81 -15.95 -8.79
N TYR A 177 4.14 -16.31 -7.55
CA TYR A 177 5.50 -16.62 -7.09
C TYR A 177 5.48 -17.54 -5.87
N TRP A 178 6.53 -18.29 -5.64
CA TRP A 178 6.76 -18.98 -4.37
C TRP A 178 7.54 -18.10 -3.39
N GLU A 179 7.37 -18.33 -2.10
CA GLU A 179 8.10 -17.63 -1.04
C GLU A 179 8.63 -18.64 -0.02
N ILE A 180 9.77 -18.36 0.60
CA ILE A 180 10.41 -19.25 1.58
C ILE A 180 10.86 -18.42 2.78
N GLY A 181 10.23 -18.67 3.92
CA GLY A 181 10.40 -17.89 5.14
C GLY A 181 9.75 -16.50 5.08
N ASN A 182 9.57 -15.92 6.26
CA ASN A 182 9.04 -14.59 6.51
C ASN A 182 9.89 -13.92 7.59
N GLU A 183 10.43 -12.75 7.30
CA GLU A 183 11.37 -12.02 8.16
C GLU A 183 12.48 -12.90 8.76
N PRO A 184 13.23 -13.71 7.97
CA PRO A 184 14.29 -14.55 8.53
C PRO A 184 15.38 -13.75 9.28
N ASP A 185 15.52 -12.46 9.00
CA ASP A 185 16.38 -11.53 9.76
C ASP A 185 15.95 -11.35 11.22
N HIS A 186 14.74 -11.78 11.59
CA HIS A 186 14.29 -11.85 12.98
C HIS A 186 14.51 -13.21 13.64
N PHE A 187 14.81 -14.28 12.90
CA PHE A 187 14.92 -15.64 13.46
C PHE A 187 15.97 -15.76 14.58
N PRO A 188 17.14 -15.11 14.51
CA PRO A 188 18.14 -15.17 15.59
C PRO A 188 17.82 -14.28 16.80
N THR A 189 16.75 -13.48 16.73
CA THR A 189 16.31 -12.61 17.82
C THR A 189 15.19 -13.28 18.61
N VAL A 190 15.01 -12.90 19.87
CA VAL A 190 13.85 -13.36 20.65
C VAL A 190 12.58 -12.89 19.94
N ASN A 191 11.87 -13.84 19.34
CA ASN A 191 10.59 -13.56 18.71
C ASN A 191 9.59 -13.24 19.82
N LYS A 192 8.97 -12.05 19.72
CA LYS A 192 8.06 -11.54 20.76
C LYS A 192 6.79 -12.37 20.89
N THR A 193 6.45 -13.16 19.88
CA THR A 193 5.28 -14.01 19.85
C THR A 193 5.56 -15.40 20.42
N THR A 194 6.70 -16.02 20.08
CA THR A 194 7.05 -17.35 20.57
C THR A 194 7.81 -17.33 21.89
N ASN A 195 8.35 -16.17 22.32
CA ASN A 195 9.24 -15.98 23.47
C ASN A 195 10.58 -16.74 23.39
N TYR A 196 10.96 -17.26 22.22
CA TYR A 196 12.27 -17.87 21.96
C TYR A 196 12.70 -17.62 20.51
N PRO A 197 14.01 -17.57 20.21
CA PRO A 197 14.48 -17.37 18.84
C PRO A 197 14.27 -18.63 17.98
N LEU A 198 13.92 -18.44 16.70
CA LEU A 198 13.70 -19.52 15.73
C LEU A 198 15.00 -20.10 15.15
N ARG A 199 16.11 -19.37 15.32
CA ARG A 199 17.48 -19.77 14.97
C ARG A 199 18.45 -19.34 16.07
N PRO A 200 19.61 -19.99 16.23
CA PRO A 200 20.62 -19.51 17.17
C PRO A 200 21.19 -18.16 16.72
N GLU A 201 21.68 -17.34 17.64
CA GLU A 201 22.28 -16.03 17.36
C GLU A 201 23.44 -16.10 16.35
N SER A 202 24.14 -17.24 16.32
CA SER A 202 25.24 -17.54 15.39
C SER A 202 24.81 -17.78 13.95
N TRP A 203 23.51 -17.95 13.68
CA TRP A 203 23.00 -18.15 12.31
C TRP A 203 22.98 -16.81 11.58
N LYS A 204 23.82 -16.68 10.55
CA LYS A 204 24.09 -15.43 9.82
C LYS A 204 23.80 -15.57 8.32
N GLU A 205 24.17 -14.56 7.53
CA GLU A 205 23.80 -14.44 6.11
C GLU A 205 24.19 -15.69 5.30
N LYS A 206 25.37 -16.27 5.56
CA LYS A 206 25.83 -17.48 4.90
C LYS A 206 24.93 -18.68 5.20
N ASP A 207 24.52 -18.84 6.45
CA ASP A 207 23.66 -19.95 6.89
C ASP A 207 22.25 -19.77 6.33
N TYR A 208 21.72 -18.54 6.36
CA TYR A 208 20.46 -18.19 5.71
C TYR A 208 20.45 -18.55 4.23
N VAL A 209 21.45 -18.12 3.47
CA VAL A 209 21.51 -18.43 2.03
C VAL A 209 21.66 -19.93 1.78
N SER A 210 22.41 -20.63 2.63
CA SER A 210 22.51 -22.10 2.56
C SER A 210 21.16 -22.79 2.79
N ASP A 211 20.45 -22.42 3.86
CA ASP A 211 19.14 -22.98 4.21
C ASP A 211 18.09 -22.65 3.15
N TRP A 212 18.05 -21.40 2.68
CA TRP A 212 17.10 -20.94 1.68
C TRP A 212 17.28 -21.71 0.36
N LEU A 213 18.53 -21.88 -0.10
CA LEU A 213 18.81 -22.61 -1.33
C LEU A 213 18.60 -24.12 -1.20
N ALA A 214 18.87 -24.71 -0.04
CA ALA A 214 18.51 -26.10 0.21
C ALA A 214 16.99 -26.29 0.12
N ARG A 215 16.23 -25.36 0.72
CA ARG A 215 14.76 -25.39 0.71
C ARG A 215 14.18 -25.17 -0.69
N SER A 216 14.67 -24.18 -1.44
CA SER A 216 14.16 -23.88 -2.79
C SER A 216 14.40 -25.04 -3.76
N ARG A 217 15.57 -25.70 -3.66
CA ARG A 217 15.90 -26.89 -4.47
C ARG A 217 15.03 -28.09 -4.12
N LEU A 218 14.76 -28.32 -2.83
CA LEU A 218 13.83 -29.37 -2.39
C LEU A 218 12.41 -29.11 -2.91
N ILE A 219 11.92 -27.87 -2.80
CA ILE A 219 10.60 -27.47 -3.33
C ILE A 219 10.54 -27.74 -4.83
N ARG A 220 11.56 -27.29 -5.58
CA ARG A 220 11.67 -27.51 -7.04
C ARG A 220 11.66 -29.00 -7.38
N GLU A 221 12.44 -29.82 -6.71
CA GLU A 221 12.48 -31.27 -6.93
C GLU A 221 11.11 -31.90 -6.67
N ARG A 222 10.47 -31.53 -5.57
CA ARG A 222 9.16 -32.04 -5.19
C ARG A 222 8.06 -31.62 -6.19
N MET A 223 8.08 -30.37 -6.65
CA MET A 223 7.14 -29.88 -7.67
C MET A 223 7.25 -30.66 -8.98
N ARG A 224 8.47 -30.97 -9.45
CA ARG A 224 8.66 -31.80 -10.65
C ARG A 224 8.02 -33.18 -10.54
N MET A 225 7.96 -33.74 -9.33
CA MET A 225 7.38 -35.06 -9.09
C MET A 225 5.86 -35.02 -8.96
N ASP A 226 5.31 -34.09 -8.18
CA ASP A 226 3.86 -34.09 -7.87
C ASP A 226 3.01 -33.20 -8.78
N CYS A 227 3.64 -32.26 -9.48
CA CYS A 227 2.99 -31.22 -10.29
C CYS A 227 3.71 -31.03 -11.64
N PRO A 228 3.75 -32.06 -12.50
CA PRO A 228 4.48 -32.00 -13.78
C PRO A 228 3.91 -30.98 -14.77
N ASP A 229 2.69 -30.47 -14.52
CA ASP A 229 2.07 -29.42 -15.34
C ASP A 229 2.68 -28.03 -15.10
N ILE A 230 3.28 -27.80 -13.92
CA ILE A 230 4.01 -26.55 -13.64
C ILE A 230 5.34 -26.63 -14.37
N GLN A 231 5.55 -25.70 -15.29
CA GLN A 231 6.77 -25.66 -16.07
C GLN A 231 7.96 -25.16 -15.23
N GLU A 232 9.18 -25.55 -15.58
CA GLU A 232 10.37 -25.20 -14.81
C GLU A 232 10.56 -23.68 -14.67
N ASP A 233 10.22 -22.92 -15.71
CA ASP A 233 10.28 -21.45 -15.74
C ASP A 233 9.14 -20.77 -14.96
N GLU A 234 8.13 -21.52 -14.52
CA GLU A 234 7.10 -21.06 -13.60
C GLU A 234 7.51 -21.16 -12.13
N ILE A 235 8.54 -21.96 -11.80
CA ILE A 235 9.08 -22.10 -10.44
C ILE A 235 9.96 -20.89 -10.11
N ARG A 236 9.30 -19.75 -9.89
CA ARG A 236 9.88 -18.45 -9.61
C ARG A 236 9.60 -18.01 -8.18
N PHE A 237 10.58 -17.39 -7.55
CA PHE A 237 10.52 -16.99 -6.14
C PHE A 237 10.53 -15.48 -5.95
N LEU A 238 9.89 -15.02 -4.88
CA LEU A 238 10.20 -13.75 -4.22
C LEU A 238 11.03 -14.03 -2.96
N ALA A 239 12.02 -13.17 -2.69
CA ALA A 239 12.94 -13.30 -1.57
C ALA A 239 13.68 -11.97 -1.33
N PRO A 240 14.26 -11.69 -0.16
CA PRO A 240 14.36 -12.57 1.01
C PRO A 240 13.22 -12.38 2.04
N SER A 241 12.30 -11.44 1.81
CA SER A 241 11.18 -11.10 2.69
C SER A 241 11.62 -10.66 4.09
N PHE A 242 12.62 -9.78 4.16
CA PHE A 242 13.16 -9.24 5.41
C PHE A 242 12.34 -8.06 5.94
N ALA A 243 12.30 -7.88 7.27
CA ALA A 243 11.47 -6.89 7.96
C ALA A 243 11.87 -5.42 7.75
N GLU A 244 13.14 -5.19 7.39
CA GLU A 244 13.87 -3.91 7.43
C GLU A 244 14.01 -3.31 8.85
N LYS A 245 15.25 -2.98 9.23
CA LYS A 245 15.63 -2.24 10.45
C LYS A 245 16.95 -1.51 10.19
N GLU A 246 17.18 -0.40 10.87
CA GLU A 246 18.48 0.32 10.83
C GLU A 246 19.71 -0.57 11.19
N LYS A 247 19.49 -1.64 11.97
CA LYS A 247 20.51 -2.66 12.29
C LYS A 247 19.96 -4.07 12.05
N LEU A 248 20.15 -4.55 10.84
CA LEU A 248 19.74 -5.89 10.44
C LEU A 248 20.67 -6.96 11.03
N VAL A 249 20.08 -8.05 11.52
CA VAL A 249 20.83 -9.25 11.90
C VAL A 249 21.38 -9.95 10.66
N LEU A 250 20.66 -9.89 9.55
CA LEU A 250 21.08 -10.35 8.23
C LEU A 250 21.11 -9.18 7.26
N ASP A 251 22.29 -8.83 6.74
CA ASP A 251 22.44 -7.74 5.79
C ASP A 251 22.01 -8.17 4.36
N PRO A 252 20.94 -7.59 3.77
CA PRO A 252 20.42 -7.98 2.47
C PRO A 252 21.43 -7.68 1.35
N VAL A 253 22.30 -6.67 1.50
CA VAL A 253 23.35 -6.38 0.52
C VAL A 253 24.39 -7.51 0.50
N LYS A 254 24.74 -8.07 1.66
CA LYS A 254 25.65 -9.24 1.74
C LYS A 254 24.98 -10.52 1.26
N VAL A 255 23.73 -10.74 1.63
CA VAL A 255 22.91 -11.89 1.19
C VAL A 255 22.85 -11.95 -0.34
N TRP A 256 22.52 -10.84 -0.99
CA TRP A 256 22.46 -10.76 -2.46
C TRP A 256 23.85 -10.79 -3.11
N GLY A 257 24.80 -10.03 -2.57
CA GLY A 257 26.15 -9.90 -3.13
C GLY A 257 27.05 -11.08 -2.77
N LYS A 258 27.69 -11.01 -1.60
CA LYS A 258 28.75 -11.94 -1.18
C LYS A 258 28.28 -13.38 -1.06
N GLU A 259 27.13 -13.59 -0.41
CA GLU A 259 26.62 -14.95 -0.14
C GLU A 259 25.84 -15.53 -1.34
N ARG A 260 25.52 -14.67 -2.33
CA ARG A 260 24.97 -15.02 -3.64
C ARG A 260 23.62 -15.73 -3.58
N LEU A 261 22.65 -15.16 -2.86
CA LEU A 261 21.26 -15.66 -2.80
C LEU A 261 20.69 -15.95 -4.20
N GLY A 262 20.88 -15.03 -5.16
CA GLY A 262 20.37 -15.16 -6.53
C GLY A 262 21.13 -16.11 -7.46
N ARG A 263 22.00 -17.00 -6.94
CA ARG A 263 22.88 -17.84 -7.80
C ARG A 263 22.13 -18.87 -8.65
N ASP A 264 20.94 -19.31 -8.23
CA ASP A 264 20.11 -20.26 -8.98
C ASP A 264 19.18 -19.54 -10.00
N THR A 265 19.20 -18.20 -10.03
CA THR A 265 18.55 -17.34 -11.05
C THR A 265 17.02 -17.44 -11.13
N ASP A 266 16.40 -17.95 -10.09
CA ASP A 266 14.97 -18.21 -9.96
C ASP A 266 14.23 -17.20 -9.08
N ILE A 267 14.96 -16.28 -8.45
CA ILE A 267 14.38 -15.15 -7.71
C ILE A 267 14.09 -14.03 -8.69
N VAL A 268 12.81 -13.71 -8.85
CA VAL A 268 12.33 -12.71 -9.82
C VAL A 268 11.85 -11.42 -9.16
N LEU A 269 11.74 -11.40 -7.84
CA LEU A 269 11.42 -10.21 -7.05
C LEU A 269 12.27 -10.14 -5.79
N ASN A 270 12.88 -8.99 -5.56
CA ASN A 270 13.54 -8.66 -4.30
C ASN A 270 12.48 -8.11 -3.34
N SER A 271 12.03 -8.96 -2.42
CA SER A 271 10.96 -8.67 -1.48
C SER A 271 11.52 -8.23 -0.14
N MET A 272 11.08 -7.07 0.33
CA MET A 272 11.36 -6.53 1.66
C MET A 272 10.04 -6.09 2.30
N HIS A 273 10.02 -5.88 3.61
CA HIS A 273 8.84 -5.43 4.33
C HIS A 273 9.05 -4.05 4.92
N ASN A 274 7.96 -3.34 5.22
CA ASN A 274 8.03 -2.02 5.84
C ASN A 274 6.79 -1.72 6.69
N TYR A 275 6.99 -1.14 7.86
CA TYR A 275 5.95 -0.43 8.61
C TYR A 275 6.53 0.92 9.04
N ILE A 276 5.76 2.01 8.91
CA ILE A 276 6.30 3.36 9.13
C ILE A 276 6.76 3.59 10.58
N ASP A 277 6.09 2.92 11.52
CA ASP A 277 6.41 2.93 12.95
C ASP A 277 5.67 1.80 13.69
N GLY A 278 5.77 1.75 15.01
CA GLY A 278 5.07 0.77 15.85
C GLY A 278 3.78 1.30 16.47
N ALA A 279 2.73 0.47 16.54
CA ALA A 279 1.43 0.85 17.08
C ALA A 279 1.47 1.41 18.52
N ASN A 280 2.46 0.99 19.32
CA ASN A 280 2.61 1.36 20.73
C ASN A 280 3.85 2.24 21.01
N GLN A 281 4.49 2.82 19.98
CA GLN A 281 5.67 3.67 20.18
C GLN A 281 5.29 5.08 20.66
N PRO A 282 6.02 5.67 21.63
CA PRO A 282 5.77 7.05 22.07
C PRO A 282 5.84 8.04 20.92
N GLY A 283 4.86 8.95 20.83
CA GLY A 283 4.80 10.01 19.82
C GLY A 283 4.11 9.63 18.50
N VAL A 284 3.72 8.37 18.33
CA VAL A 284 2.95 7.92 17.17
C VAL A 284 1.53 8.51 17.21
N THR A 285 1.20 9.29 16.18
CA THR A 285 -0.10 9.96 16.02
C THR A 285 -0.43 10.09 14.53
N LEU A 286 -1.66 10.51 14.18
CA LEU A 286 -1.97 10.88 12.79
C LEU A 286 -1.02 12.00 12.32
N ALA A 287 -1.03 13.17 12.96
CA ALA A 287 -0.23 14.33 12.55
C ALA A 287 1.27 14.07 12.42
N ASN A 288 1.89 13.39 13.40
CA ASN A 288 3.35 13.27 13.42
C ASN A 288 3.86 12.06 12.64
N THR A 289 2.98 11.12 12.28
CA THR A 289 3.39 9.84 11.68
C THR A 289 2.71 9.61 10.33
N LEU A 290 1.39 9.42 10.30
CA LEU A 290 0.70 9.00 9.07
C LEU A 290 0.41 10.18 8.12
N LEU A 291 0.15 11.37 8.68
CA LEU A 291 -0.11 12.60 7.95
C LEU A 291 1.15 13.48 7.87
N ASN A 292 2.30 12.86 7.58
CA ASN A 292 3.59 13.54 7.53
C ASN A 292 4.48 12.96 6.42
N HIS A 293 4.56 13.69 5.31
CA HIS A 293 5.32 13.31 4.14
C HIS A 293 6.83 13.26 4.40
N THR A 294 7.36 14.16 5.24
CA THR A 294 8.77 14.17 5.63
C THR A 294 9.14 12.91 6.43
N LYS A 295 8.29 12.52 7.39
CA LYS A 295 8.46 11.27 8.16
C LYS A 295 8.39 10.05 7.23
N LEU A 296 7.47 10.05 6.26
CA LEU A 296 7.35 8.99 5.25
C LEU A 296 8.60 8.85 4.38
N LYS A 297 9.13 9.98 3.86
CA LYS A 297 10.40 10.00 3.13
C LYS A 297 11.55 9.46 3.97
N SER A 298 11.61 9.89 5.24
CA SER A 298 12.65 9.44 6.17
C SER A 298 12.58 7.93 6.41
N SER A 299 11.40 7.38 6.67
CA SER A 299 11.24 5.94 6.94
C SER A 299 11.59 5.08 5.73
N LEU A 300 11.36 5.58 4.52
CA LEU A 300 11.62 4.84 3.28
C LEU A 300 13.04 5.04 2.74
N SER A 301 13.82 5.98 3.26
CA SER A 301 15.16 6.29 2.74
C SER A 301 16.10 5.08 2.74
N HIS A 302 16.05 4.25 3.78
CA HIS A 302 16.90 3.06 3.90
C HIS A 302 16.55 1.97 2.86
N HIS A 303 15.27 1.80 2.52
CA HIS A 303 14.85 0.91 1.45
C HIS A 303 15.45 1.31 0.10
N LEU A 304 15.45 2.61 -0.21
CA LEU A 304 16.01 3.13 -1.46
C LEU A 304 17.53 2.89 -1.51
N GLU A 305 18.22 3.10 -0.39
CA GLU A 305 19.66 2.84 -0.26
C GLU A 305 20.00 1.34 -0.43
N ILE A 306 19.28 0.46 0.26
CA ILE A 306 19.47 -1.00 0.14
C ILE A 306 19.23 -1.44 -1.31
N ARG A 307 18.13 -0.99 -1.92
CA ARG A 307 17.80 -1.33 -3.30
C ARG A 307 18.94 -0.95 -4.25
N ASP A 308 19.42 0.28 -4.16
CA ASP A 308 20.47 0.78 -5.07
C ASP A 308 21.77 0.01 -4.88
N LYS A 309 22.13 -0.33 -3.63
CA LYS A 309 23.29 -1.18 -3.32
C LYS A 309 23.15 -2.61 -3.87
N ILE A 310 21.98 -3.24 -3.74
CA ILE A 310 21.73 -4.57 -4.31
C ILE A 310 21.78 -4.52 -5.84
N GLN A 311 21.18 -3.51 -6.45
CA GLN A 311 21.19 -3.34 -7.90
C GLN A 311 22.60 -3.15 -8.45
N ALA A 312 23.48 -2.43 -7.74
CA ALA A 312 24.87 -2.27 -8.13
C ALA A 312 25.67 -3.59 -8.06
N ASN A 313 25.30 -4.49 -7.16
CA ASN A 313 26.03 -5.74 -6.90
C ASN A 313 25.60 -6.95 -7.75
N THR A 314 24.54 -6.83 -8.56
CA THR A 314 23.92 -7.96 -9.29
C THR A 314 24.43 -8.14 -10.73
N SER A 315 25.59 -7.57 -11.08
CA SER A 315 26.25 -7.71 -12.40
C SER A 315 25.31 -7.48 -13.60
N GLY A 316 24.36 -6.55 -13.47
CA GLY A 316 23.43 -6.16 -14.53
C GLY A 316 22.12 -6.97 -14.60
N LYS A 317 21.91 -7.98 -13.74
CA LYS A 317 20.58 -8.61 -13.60
C LYS A 317 19.68 -7.70 -12.77
N HIS A 318 18.69 -7.08 -13.41
CA HIS A 318 17.68 -6.30 -12.72
C HIS A 318 16.63 -7.24 -12.11
N VAL A 319 16.58 -7.31 -10.78
CA VAL A 319 15.51 -7.96 -10.03
C VAL A 319 14.68 -6.84 -9.38
N PRO A 320 13.42 -6.63 -9.80
CA PRO A 320 12.60 -5.56 -9.25
C PRO A 320 12.49 -5.65 -7.73
N TYR A 321 12.62 -4.50 -7.08
CA TYR A 321 12.46 -4.38 -5.63
C TYR A 321 11.02 -4.04 -5.30
N ILE A 322 10.41 -4.80 -4.39
CA ILE A 322 9.01 -4.66 -3.98
C ILE A 322 8.90 -4.64 -2.46
N LEU A 323 7.76 -4.15 -1.96
CA LEU A 323 7.38 -4.39 -0.58
C LEU A 323 6.38 -5.56 -0.52
N GLY A 324 6.85 -6.76 -0.17
CA GLY A 324 6.04 -7.99 -0.10
C GLY A 324 5.13 -8.08 1.13
N GLU A 325 5.38 -7.24 2.13
CA GLU A 325 4.51 -7.02 3.28
C GLU A 325 4.69 -5.60 3.79
N THR A 326 3.62 -4.83 3.86
CA THR A 326 3.69 -3.49 4.43
C THR A 326 2.36 -3.02 4.95
N ASN A 327 2.35 -2.18 5.99
CA ASN A 327 1.18 -1.39 6.33
C ASN A 327 1.60 -0.17 7.17
N SER A 328 0.63 0.54 7.76
CA SER A 328 0.88 1.72 8.57
C SER A 328 1.77 1.39 9.77
N LEU A 329 1.22 0.75 10.81
CA LEU A 329 1.94 0.51 12.06
C LEU A 329 2.08 -0.98 12.36
N TYR A 330 3.29 -1.47 12.65
CA TYR A 330 3.48 -2.86 13.07
C TYR A 330 2.79 -3.13 14.42
N GLN A 331 2.69 -4.40 14.83
CA GLN A 331 1.80 -4.86 15.93
C GLN A 331 0.32 -4.67 15.59
N GLN A 332 -0.09 -5.16 14.41
CA GLN A 332 -1.49 -5.22 13.97
C GLN A 332 -2.19 -3.86 13.80
N GLY A 333 -1.45 -2.76 13.89
CA GLY A 333 -1.99 -1.41 13.80
C GLY A 333 -2.62 -0.91 15.10
N ALA A 334 -2.78 0.42 15.18
CA ALA A 334 -3.40 1.10 16.31
C ALA A 334 -4.83 1.55 15.94
N PRO A 335 -5.85 1.34 16.82
CA PRO A 335 -7.19 1.88 16.62
C PRO A 335 -7.19 3.40 16.49
N ALA A 336 -8.13 3.95 15.72
CA ALA A 336 -8.26 5.38 15.38
C ALA A 336 -7.07 5.99 14.61
N LEU A 337 -5.96 5.26 14.44
CA LEU A 337 -4.85 5.65 13.58
C LEU A 337 -4.89 4.82 12.29
N SER A 338 -4.75 3.50 12.42
CA SER A 338 -4.53 2.57 11.31
C SER A 338 -5.81 2.18 10.56
N ASP A 339 -6.97 2.28 11.19
CA ASP A 339 -8.30 2.01 10.60
C ASP A 339 -9.01 3.29 10.11
N SER A 340 -8.37 4.45 10.28
CA SER A 340 -8.94 5.76 10.01
C SER A 340 -8.78 6.21 8.55
N PHE A 341 -9.46 7.30 8.21
CA PHE A 341 -9.31 7.99 6.94
C PHE A 341 -7.91 8.60 6.78
N GLY A 342 -7.25 8.98 7.87
CA GLY A 342 -5.87 9.44 7.87
C GLY A 342 -4.92 8.35 7.38
N ALA A 343 -5.17 7.08 7.73
CA ALA A 343 -4.45 5.95 7.15
C ALA A 343 -4.76 5.75 5.65
N ALA A 344 -5.96 6.11 5.18
CA ALA A 344 -6.28 6.10 3.76
C ALA A 344 -5.45 7.14 2.99
N LEU A 345 -5.33 8.37 3.51
CA LEU A 345 -4.50 9.43 2.91
C LEU A 345 -3.01 9.05 2.94
N TRP A 346 -2.53 8.52 4.06
CA TRP A 346 -1.19 7.96 4.18
C TRP A 346 -0.92 6.89 3.11
N ASN A 347 -1.86 5.98 2.87
CA ASN A 347 -1.71 4.91 1.89
C ASN A 347 -1.51 5.45 0.47
N VAL A 348 -2.23 6.53 0.12
CA VAL A 348 -2.07 7.20 -1.18
C VAL A 348 -0.68 7.82 -1.31
N ASP A 349 -0.25 8.61 -0.33
CA ASP A 349 1.11 9.21 -0.31
C ASP A 349 2.19 8.11 -0.38
N PHE A 350 2.12 7.13 0.52
CA PHE A 350 3.03 6.00 0.60
C PHE A 350 3.19 5.25 -0.71
N SER A 351 2.07 4.86 -1.31
CA SER A 351 2.06 4.07 -2.54
C SER A 351 2.60 4.85 -3.73
N LEU A 352 2.17 6.11 -3.90
CA LEU A 352 2.61 6.96 -5.01
C LEU A 352 4.07 7.39 -4.85
N TYR A 353 4.53 7.64 -3.62
CA TYR A 353 5.93 7.92 -3.34
C TYR A 353 6.81 6.73 -3.71
N LEU A 354 6.49 5.52 -3.24
CA LEU A 354 7.24 4.30 -3.57
C LEU A 354 7.32 4.06 -5.08
N ALA A 355 6.18 4.16 -5.78
CA ALA A 355 6.14 4.07 -7.24
C ALA A 355 7.03 5.13 -7.90
N SER A 356 7.00 6.38 -7.41
CA SER A 356 7.84 7.47 -7.94
C SER A 356 9.33 7.26 -7.76
N LYS A 357 9.72 6.44 -6.77
CA LYS A 357 11.11 6.10 -6.51
C LYS A 357 11.52 4.78 -7.14
N GLY A 358 10.66 4.07 -7.86
CA GLY A 358 11.01 2.82 -8.57
C GLY A 358 10.91 1.56 -7.72
N ILE A 359 10.08 1.57 -6.69
CA ILE A 359 9.62 0.33 -6.03
C ILE A 359 8.49 -0.22 -6.88
N GLY A 360 8.59 -1.49 -7.27
CA GLY A 360 7.78 -2.04 -8.36
C GLY A 360 6.35 -2.42 -7.97
N ARG A 361 6.11 -2.76 -6.71
CA ARG A 361 4.83 -3.27 -6.19
C ARG A 361 4.81 -3.16 -4.67
N VAL A 362 3.62 -3.04 -4.09
CA VAL A 362 3.39 -3.09 -2.64
C VAL A 362 2.32 -4.12 -2.29
N HIS A 363 2.48 -4.81 -1.17
CA HIS A 363 1.49 -5.76 -0.64
C HIS A 363 1.03 -5.32 0.74
N MET A 364 -0.19 -4.75 0.81
CA MET A 364 -0.75 -4.27 2.08
C MET A 364 -1.08 -5.47 2.98
N HIS A 365 -0.48 -5.54 4.18
CA HIS A 365 -0.60 -6.70 5.07
C HIS A 365 -1.92 -6.73 5.83
N HIS A 366 -2.46 -7.93 6.02
CA HIS A 366 -3.78 -8.20 6.59
C HIS A 366 -3.76 -9.44 7.48
N GLY A 367 -4.64 -9.44 8.47
CA GLY A 367 -4.96 -10.59 9.31
C GLY A 367 -6.29 -10.36 10.00
N THR A 368 -7.02 -11.40 10.39
CA THR A 368 -8.32 -11.24 11.05
C THR A 368 -8.15 -10.39 12.32
N ASP A 369 -9.04 -9.40 12.50
CA ASP A 369 -9.05 -8.42 13.60
C ASP A 369 -7.94 -7.35 13.60
N TYR A 370 -7.07 -7.32 12.59
CA TYR A 370 -6.03 -6.30 12.52
C TYR A 370 -6.62 -4.91 12.19
N ARG A 371 -6.09 -3.87 12.83
CA ARG A 371 -6.59 -2.49 12.74
C ARG A 371 -6.25 -1.87 11.38
N TYR A 372 -5.06 -2.13 10.87
CA TYR A 372 -4.61 -1.60 9.57
C TYR A 372 -5.23 -2.30 8.35
N ASN A 373 -6.11 -3.28 8.55
CA ASN A 373 -6.77 -3.96 7.44
C ASN A 373 -7.52 -2.94 6.57
N SER A 374 -7.57 -3.23 5.28
CA SER A 374 -8.44 -2.57 4.32
C SER A 374 -9.87 -3.08 4.46
N TRP A 375 -10.07 -4.33 4.88
CA TRP A 375 -11.37 -4.84 5.31
C TRP A 375 -11.23 -5.94 6.36
N GLN A 376 -12.24 -6.07 7.22
CA GLN A 376 -12.42 -7.24 8.07
C GLN A 376 -13.21 -8.28 7.27
N PRO A 377 -12.68 -9.48 7.00
CA PRO A 377 -13.30 -10.43 6.08
C PRO A 377 -14.48 -11.21 6.69
N VAL A 378 -14.49 -11.38 8.01
CA VAL A 378 -15.48 -12.15 8.77
C VAL A 378 -15.86 -11.43 10.05
N GLN A 379 -17.07 -11.67 10.55
CA GLN A 379 -17.49 -11.19 11.85
C GLN A 379 -16.79 -11.99 12.94
N THR A 380 -16.20 -11.30 13.93
CA THR A 380 -15.67 -11.90 15.15
C THR A 380 -16.31 -11.24 16.37
N GLU A 381 -15.94 -11.70 17.57
CA GLU A 381 -16.32 -11.03 18.82
C GLU A 381 -15.61 -9.68 18.98
N LYS A 382 -14.48 -9.46 18.31
CA LYS A 382 -13.62 -8.27 18.44
C LYS A 382 -13.92 -7.22 17.37
N THR A 383 -14.20 -7.64 16.14
CA THR A 383 -14.32 -6.75 14.98
C THR A 383 -15.49 -7.16 14.11
N SER A 384 -16.24 -6.16 13.64
CA SER A 384 -17.32 -6.39 12.69
C SER A 384 -16.81 -6.55 11.27
N ILE A 385 -17.43 -7.46 10.50
CA ILE A 385 -17.18 -7.59 9.06
C ILE A 385 -17.45 -6.24 8.38
N GLY A 386 -16.56 -5.82 7.49
CA GLY A 386 -16.72 -4.51 6.86
C GLY A 386 -15.47 -3.94 6.21
N THR A 387 -15.70 -3.00 5.30
CA THR A 387 -14.65 -2.22 4.65
C THR A 387 -14.14 -1.16 5.63
N LYS A 388 -12.83 -0.99 5.72
CA LYS A 388 -12.16 -0.04 6.62
C LYS A 388 -11.56 1.12 5.83
N GLY A 389 -11.18 2.18 6.53
CA GLY A 389 -10.64 3.40 5.93
C GLY A 389 -9.51 3.18 4.91
N PRO A 390 -8.47 2.37 5.20
CA PRO A 390 -7.36 2.16 4.29
C PRO A 390 -7.75 1.68 2.87
N TYR A 391 -8.85 0.93 2.72
CA TYR A 391 -9.30 0.45 1.41
C TYR A 391 -9.61 1.59 0.44
N TYR A 392 -10.14 2.70 0.93
CA TYR A 392 -10.46 3.86 0.08
C TYR A 392 -9.19 4.57 -0.43
N GLY A 393 -8.08 4.50 0.33
CA GLY A 393 -6.77 4.89 -0.14
C GLY A 393 -6.27 3.96 -1.25
N ASN A 394 -6.49 2.64 -1.11
CA ASN A 394 -6.16 1.68 -2.17
C ASN A 394 -6.97 1.94 -3.45
N ILE A 395 -8.25 2.32 -3.36
CA ILE A 395 -9.08 2.68 -4.52
C ILE A 395 -8.48 3.88 -5.27
N MET A 396 -8.14 4.96 -4.57
CA MET A 396 -7.53 6.14 -5.22
C MET A 396 -6.16 5.80 -5.82
N THR A 397 -5.34 5.01 -5.12
CA THR A 397 -4.07 4.53 -5.65
C THR A 397 -4.29 3.67 -6.91
N ALA A 398 -5.22 2.71 -6.91
CA ALA A 398 -5.52 1.89 -8.07
C ALA A 398 -5.97 2.73 -9.27
N ALA A 399 -6.81 3.75 -9.05
CA ALA A 399 -7.20 4.72 -10.08
C ALA A 399 -5.99 5.53 -10.62
N MET A 400 -4.99 5.80 -9.78
CA MET A 400 -3.70 6.37 -10.20
C MET A 400 -2.77 5.37 -10.90
N MET A 401 -2.99 4.06 -10.76
CA MET A 401 -2.16 3.05 -11.40
C MET A 401 -2.78 2.45 -12.67
N GLY A 402 -3.99 2.83 -13.06
CA GLY A 402 -4.63 2.33 -14.28
C GLY A 402 -3.92 2.75 -15.58
N GLY A 403 -3.78 1.83 -16.53
CA GLY A 403 -3.17 2.06 -17.84
C GLY A 403 -3.79 1.19 -18.92
N ASP A 404 -3.50 1.49 -20.19
CA ASP A 404 -4.01 0.74 -21.34
C ASP A 404 -3.19 -0.57 -21.58
N GLY A 405 -2.18 -0.83 -20.75
CA GLY A 405 -1.37 -2.06 -20.73
C GLY A 405 -0.58 -2.29 -19.43
N LEU A 406 0.01 -3.49 -19.27
CA LEU A 406 0.59 -3.95 -18.00
C LEU A 406 1.95 -3.33 -17.59
N ASN A 407 2.57 -2.45 -18.39
CA ASN A 407 3.94 -1.93 -18.12
C ASN A 407 4.17 -0.48 -18.60
N ASP A 408 3.11 0.32 -18.67
CA ASP A 408 3.16 1.65 -19.26
C ASP A 408 3.03 2.79 -18.25
N VAL A 409 2.76 2.48 -16.97
CA VAL A 409 2.52 3.49 -15.94
C VAL A 409 3.79 3.87 -15.21
N ARG A 410 4.10 5.17 -15.21
CA ARG A 410 5.17 5.79 -14.40
C ARG A 410 4.58 6.86 -13.51
N ILE A 411 5.06 6.92 -12.27
CA ILE A 411 4.69 7.96 -11.30
C ILE A 411 5.88 8.89 -11.09
N THR A 412 5.64 10.18 -10.97
CA THR A 412 6.64 11.16 -10.52
C THR A 412 6.05 12.03 -9.43
N GLU A 413 6.80 12.25 -8.37
CA GLU A 413 6.51 13.26 -7.37
C GLU A 413 6.67 14.66 -7.98
N LEU A 414 5.75 15.57 -7.70
CA LEU A 414 5.75 16.94 -8.20
C LEU A 414 6.24 17.90 -7.12
N GLN A 415 7.09 18.84 -7.53
CA GLN A 415 7.49 19.95 -6.68
C GLN A 415 6.31 20.90 -6.47
N LEU A 416 5.93 21.10 -5.21
CA LEU A 416 4.91 22.08 -4.88
C LEU A 416 5.48 23.51 -4.91
N GLY A 417 4.58 24.48 -5.07
CA GLY A 417 4.92 25.89 -4.94
C GLY A 417 5.39 26.25 -3.52
N LYS A 418 6.19 27.32 -3.40
CA LYS A 418 6.80 27.76 -2.13
C LYS A 418 5.79 28.12 -1.02
N SER A 419 4.54 28.37 -1.39
CA SER A 419 3.44 28.67 -0.47
C SER A 419 2.86 27.43 0.21
N LYS A 420 3.26 26.23 -0.20
CA LYS A 420 2.74 24.96 0.31
C LYS A 420 3.59 24.38 1.43
N ASN A 421 2.94 23.66 2.34
CA ASN A 421 3.57 22.92 3.41
C ASN A 421 3.95 21.52 2.90
N GLU A 422 5.17 21.37 2.38
CA GLU A 422 5.69 20.10 1.85
C GLU A 422 5.76 18.95 2.87
N GLU A 423 5.59 19.22 4.17
CA GLU A 423 5.43 18.17 5.17
C GLU A 423 4.03 17.54 5.13
N LYS A 424 3.01 18.33 4.77
CA LYS A 424 1.59 17.96 4.88
C LYS A 424 0.87 17.94 3.55
N GLU A 425 1.52 18.35 2.48
CA GLU A 425 0.92 18.46 1.15
C GLU A 425 1.88 17.84 0.15
N VAL A 426 1.35 17.04 -0.76
CA VAL A 426 2.14 16.39 -1.81
C VAL A 426 1.30 16.20 -3.07
N ALA A 427 1.96 16.21 -4.24
CA ALA A 427 1.32 15.91 -5.51
C ALA A 427 2.17 14.96 -6.36
N TYR A 428 1.49 14.19 -7.22
CA TYR A 428 2.10 13.21 -8.10
C TYR A 428 1.51 13.30 -9.49
N ALA A 429 2.34 13.11 -10.52
CA ALA A 429 1.88 12.90 -11.88
C ALA A 429 2.01 11.44 -12.25
N ALA A 430 1.00 10.93 -12.96
CA ALA A 430 1.03 9.61 -13.56
C ALA A 430 1.02 9.74 -15.09
N TYR A 431 1.93 9.01 -15.71
CA TYR A 431 2.11 8.95 -17.14
C TYR A 431 1.78 7.55 -17.61
N VAL A 432 1.11 7.45 -18.74
CA VAL A 432 0.84 6.18 -19.44
C VAL A 432 1.55 6.27 -20.79
N GLY A 433 2.52 5.40 -21.02
CA GLY A 433 3.49 5.56 -22.10
C GLY A 433 4.38 6.78 -21.84
N ASP A 434 4.33 7.76 -22.74
CA ASP A 434 5.05 9.04 -22.63
C ASP A 434 4.10 10.24 -22.44
N GLN A 435 2.87 10.01 -21.97
CA GLN A 435 1.85 11.05 -21.88
C GLN A 435 1.31 11.17 -20.47
N LEU A 436 1.24 12.41 -19.96
CA LEU A 436 0.55 12.71 -18.71
C LEU A 436 -0.90 12.26 -18.82
N LYS A 437 -1.39 11.50 -17.85
CA LYS A 437 -2.79 11.10 -17.80
C LYS A 437 -3.52 11.66 -16.60
N ARG A 438 -2.86 11.73 -15.44
CA ARG A 438 -3.51 12.02 -14.17
C ARG A 438 -2.54 12.75 -13.25
N VAL A 439 -3.08 13.62 -12.39
CA VAL A 439 -2.35 14.26 -11.30
C VAL A 439 -3.08 13.98 -9.99
N ALA A 440 -2.42 13.41 -9.00
CA ALA A 440 -2.94 13.30 -7.65
C ALA A 440 -2.43 14.46 -6.79
N VAL A 441 -3.25 14.93 -5.87
CA VAL A 441 -2.85 15.81 -4.78
C VAL A 441 -3.46 15.32 -3.48
N VAL A 442 -2.64 15.27 -2.43
CA VAL A 442 -3.01 14.78 -1.10
C VAL A 442 -2.76 15.91 -0.10
N ASN A 443 -3.82 16.36 0.56
CA ASN A 443 -3.76 17.28 1.67
C ASN A 443 -3.88 16.49 2.99
N MET A 444 -2.77 16.42 3.72
CA MET A 444 -2.63 15.75 5.01
C MET A 444 -2.63 16.74 6.19
N MET A 445 -3.11 17.97 5.99
CA MET A 445 -3.33 18.89 7.11
C MET A 445 -4.43 18.31 8.01
N GLN A 446 -4.07 17.86 9.21
CA GLN A 446 -5.01 17.15 10.08
C GLN A 446 -6.25 18.00 10.39
N TYR A 447 -7.42 17.43 10.17
CA TYR A 447 -8.72 17.94 10.61
C TYR A 447 -9.52 16.77 11.17
N ASN A 448 -9.67 16.74 12.50
CA ASN A 448 -10.46 15.72 13.17
C ASN A 448 -11.91 16.18 13.30
N TYR A 449 -12.85 15.28 13.01
CA TYR A 449 -14.28 15.56 13.14
C TYR A 449 -14.88 14.94 14.40
N THR A 450 -14.21 13.99 15.08
CA THR A 450 -14.69 13.40 16.33
C THR A 450 -14.20 14.12 17.57
N ASP A 451 -13.11 14.90 17.49
CA ASP A 451 -12.48 15.52 18.66
C ASP A 451 -13.31 16.65 19.28
N THR A 452 -13.92 16.36 20.43
CA THR A 452 -13.75 17.21 21.62
C THR A 452 -12.99 16.44 22.72
N PRO A 453 -12.28 17.12 23.64
CA PRO A 453 -11.42 16.50 24.66
C PRO A 453 -12.10 15.54 25.65
N THR A 454 -13.42 15.36 25.55
CA THR A 454 -14.26 14.58 26.48
C THR A 454 -14.74 13.25 25.91
N GLY A 455 -14.38 12.89 24.67
CA GLY A 455 -14.93 11.70 24.00
C GLY A 455 -16.39 11.86 23.58
N GLU A 456 -16.97 13.06 23.72
CA GLU A 456 -18.21 13.43 23.06
C GLU A 456 -17.92 13.79 21.60
N LYS A 457 -18.71 13.24 20.67
CA LYS A 457 -18.69 13.65 19.27
C LYS A 457 -18.81 15.17 19.24
N LYS A 458 -17.83 15.86 18.64
CA LYS A 458 -17.99 17.28 18.31
C LYS A 458 -19.27 17.43 17.49
N VAL A 459 -20.35 17.89 18.10
CA VAL A 459 -21.53 18.34 17.36
C VAL A 459 -21.05 19.57 16.62
N PRO A 460 -21.02 19.58 15.28
CA PRO A 460 -20.62 20.78 14.55
C PRO A 460 -21.60 21.88 14.94
N THR A 461 -21.14 22.83 15.75
CA THR A 461 -21.84 24.11 15.85
C THR A 461 -21.66 24.72 14.46
N GLY A 462 -22.73 25.18 13.81
CA GLY A 462 -22.77 25.54 12.38
C GLY A 462 -21.76 26.60 11.89
N ASN A 463 -20.77 26.98 12.69
CA ASN A 463 -19.69 27.93 12.42
C ASN A 463 -18.31 27.27 12.22
N ASP A 464 -18.10 25.98 12.49
CA ASP A 464 -16.79 25.33 12.27
C ASP A 464 -16.61 24.90 10.80
N THR A 465 -16.27 25.85 9.93
CA THR A 465 -15.92 25.53 8.54
C THR A 465 -14.55 24.86 8.48
N ARG A 466 -14.50 23.63 7.96
CA ARG A 466 -13.25 22.92 7.65
C ARG A 466 -12.38 23.76 6.70
N PRO A 467 -11.14 24.12 7.08
CA PRO A 467 -10.27 24.92 6.22
C PRO A 467 -9.96 24.24 4.89
N THR A 468 -9.61 25.02 3.87
CA THR A 468 -9.35 24.54 2.51
C THR A 468 -8.08 25.13 1.91
N GLU A 469 -7.41 24.35 1.08
CA GLU A 469 -6.24 24.73 0.29
C GLU A 469 -6.53 24.63 -1.21
N SER A 470 -6.08 25.62 -1.99
CA SER A 470 -6.18 25.58 -3.46
C SER A 470 -4.84 25.17 -4.09
N TYR A 471 -4.92 24.30 -5.10
CA TYR A 471 -3.78 23.82 -5.89
C TYR A 471 -4.02 24.15 -7.36
N SER A 472 -3.06 24.79 -8.01
CA SER A 472 -3.17 25.26 -9.39
C SER A 472 -2.16 24.53 -10.27
N PHE A 473 -2.61 23.63 -11.13
CA PHE A 473 -1.78 22.78 -11.98
C PHE A 473 -1.79 23.27 -13.43
N LYS A 474 -0.62 23.39 -14.04
CA LYS A 474 -0.52 23.69 -15.48
C LYS A 474 -0.65 22.40 -16.30
N LEU A 475 -1.83 22.13 -16.88
CA LEU A 475 -2.20 20.83 -17.47
C LEU A 475 -2.42 20.82 -19.00
N SER A 476 -1.81 21.77 -19.71
CA SER A 476 -1.91 22.06 -21.17
C SER A 476 -2.74 23.32 -21.49
N SER A 477 -2.48 23.91 -22.66
CA SER A 477 -3.08 25.14 -23.16
C SER A 477 -4.35 24.93 -24.00
N GLY A 478 -4.87 23.70 -24.06
CA GLY A 478 -5.91 23.29 -25.03
C GLY A 478 -7.35 23.67 -24.69
N GLY A 479 -7.60 24.38 -23.58
CA GLY A 479 -8.94 24.84 -23.18
C GLY A 479 -9.94 23.74 -22.80
N ARG A 480 -9.53 22.47 -22.78
CA ARG A 480 -10.36 21.33 -22.38
C ARG A 480 -10.42 21.21 -20.84
N PRO A 481 -11.55 20.74 -20.27
CA PRO A 481 -11.66 20.60 -18.82
C PRO A 481 -10.78 19.46 -18.30
N ALA A 482 -10.68 19.34 -16.98
CA ALA A 482 -10.19 18.16 -16.30
C ALA A 482 -11.27 17.61 -15.35
N LEU A 483 -11.36 16.28 -15.27
CA LEU A 483 -12.21 15.59 -14.30
C LEU A 483 -11.53 15.56 -12.93
N VAL A 484 -12.26 15.90 -11.88
CA VAL A 484 -11.80 15.84 -10.48
C VAL A 484 -12.55 14.72 -9.75
N GLN A 485 -11.80 13.76 -9.22
CA GLN A 485 -12.30 12.66 -8.40
C GLN A 485 -11.74 12.76 -7.00
N ARG A 486 -12.59 12.89 -5.98
CA ARG A 486 -12.18 13.25 -4.62
C ARG A 486 -12.22 12.07 -3.65
N LEU A 487 -11.16 11.89 -2.88
CA LEU A 487 -11.15 11.02 -1.70
C LEU A 487 -11.53 11.85 -0.48
N MET A 488 -12.68 11.55 0.12
CA MET A 488 -13.33 12.40 1.12
C MET A 488 -13.90 11.60 2.29
N ALA A 489 -13.84 12.20 3.48
CA ALA A 489 -14.56 11.82 4.69
C ALA A 489 -14.81 13.07 5.54
N ASN A 490 -15.50 12.94 6.68
CA ASN A 490 -15.76 14.08 7.57
C ASN A 490 -14.48 14.66 8.21
N GLY A 491 -13.46 13.83 8.46
CA GLY A 491 -12.18 14.23 9.03
C GLY A 491 -11.17 13.08 8.97
N SER A 492 -9.92 13.34 9.33
CA SER A 492 -8.82 12.35 9.31
C SER A 492 -9.05 11.16 10.25
N ASP A 493 -9.74 11.36 11.35
CA ASP A 493 -10.11 10.34 12.35
C ASP A 493 -11.37 9.55 11.97
N ALA A 494 -11.95 9.76 10.78
CA ALA A 494 -13.13 9.03 10.31
C ALA A 494 -12.84 7.57 10.03
N ILE A 495 -13.63 6.67 10.63
CA ILE A 495 -13.62 5.23 10.34
C ILE A 495 -14.81 4.79 9.46
N THR A 496 -15.72 5.71 9.14
CA THR A 496 -16.90 5.50 8.29
C THR A 496 -17.19 6.73 7.43
N GLY A 497 -18.11 6.61 6.47
CA GLY A 497 -18.52 7.74 5.61
C GLY A 497 -17.44 8.19 4.63
N ILE A 498 -16.46 7.32 4.38
CA ILE A 498 -15.37 7.58 3.43
C ILE A 498 -15.87 7.24 2.02
N THR A 499 -15.54 8.08 1.04
CA THR A 499 -15.87 7.83 -0.37
C THR A 499 -14.74 8.25 -1.30
N PHE A 500 -14.70 7.64 -2.49
CA PHE A 500 -13.88 8.09 -3.61
C PHE A 500 -14.78 8.48 -4.78
N ASP A 501 -14.80 9.76 -5.16
CA ASP A 501 -15.77 10.35 -6.10
C ASP A 501 -17.21 9.94 -5.76
N GLY A 502 -17.55 9.93 -4.46
CA GLY A 502 -18.85 9.52 -3.98
C GLY A 502 -19.18 8.02 -4.05
N TRP A 503 -18.25 7.18 -4.50
CA TRP A 503 -18.40 5.73 -4.39
C TRP A 503 -18.06 5.24 -2.98
N SER A 504 -18.96 4.45 -2.41
CA SER A 504 -18.74 3.67 -1.20
C SER A 504 -18.65 2.19 -1.54
N TYR A 505 -17.82 1.47 -0.78
CA TYR A 505 -17.60 0.03 -0.91
C TYR A 505 -17.94 -0.70 0.39
N ASN A 506 -18.79 -0.08 1.21
CA ASN A 506 -19.15 -0.61 2.51
C ASN A 506 -19.90 -1.95 2.40
N TYR A 507 -19.68 -2.82 3.39
CA TYR A 507 -20.28 -4.15 3.42
C TYR A 507 -21.80 -4.09 3.53
N GLU A 508 -22.32 -3.21 4.39
CA GLU A 508 -23.74 -3.04 4.66
C GLU A 508 -24.53 -2.44 3.49
N LEU A 509 -23.85 -1.79 2.53
CA LEU A 509 -24.51 -1.23 1.35
C LEU A 509 -24.70 -2.27 0.25
N ALA A 510 -23.63 -2.97 -0.12
CA ALA A 510 -23.67 -3.95 -1.21
C ALA A 510 -22.53 -4.98 -1.13
N GLN A 511 -22.13 -5.38 0.09
CA GLN A 511 -21.09 -6.39 0.32
C GLN A 511 -19.82 -6.13 -0.50
N GLY A 512 -19.29 -4.91 -0.44
CA GLY A 512 -18.06 -4.53 -1.15
C GLY A 512 -18.24 -4.10 -2.60
N ARG A 513 -19.44 -4.24 -3.19
CA ARG A 513 -19.71 -3.68 -4.52
C ARG A 513 -19.86 -2.15 -4.45
N PRO A 514 -19.50 -1.42 -5.52
CA PRO A 514 -19.56 0.03 -5.54
C PRO A 514 -21.01 0.52 -5.46
N VAL A 515 -21.28 1.42 -4.52
CA VAL A 515 -22.55 2.14 -4.39
C VAL A 515 -22.28 3.63 -4.44
N ARG A 516 -22.89 4.33 -5.40
CA ARG A 516 -22.80 5.79 -5.50
C ARG A 516 -23.71 6.42 -4.45
N LEU A 517 -23.15 7.23 -3.56
CA LEU A 517 -23.95 7.98 -2.60
C LEU A 517 -24.59 9.20 -3.26
N ALA A 518 -25.80 9.57 -2.84
CA ALA A 518 -26.58 10.64 -3.48
C ALA A 518 -26.22 12.07 -3.00
N ASN A 519 -25.67 12.21 -1.79
CA ASN A 519 -25.42 13.52 -1.14
C ASN A 519 -23.92 13.86 -1.07
N VAL A 520 -23.19 13.61 -2.15
CA VAL A 520 -21.75 13.86 -2.26
C VAL A 520 -21.43 14.46 -3.62
N THR A 521 -20.43 15.34 -3.68
CA THR A 521 -19.97 15.92 -4.95
C THR A 521 -19.33 14.84 -5.81
N VAL A 522 -19.76 14.74 -7.07
CA VAL A 522 -19.24 13.75 -7.99
C VAL A 522 -19.14 14.28 -9.43
N GLY A 523 -18.21 13.74 -10.21
CA GLY A 523 -18.08 14.07 -11.63
C GLY A 523 -17.75 15.55 -11.90
N GLU A 524 -17.01 16.17 -10.98
CA GLU A 524 -16.65 17.58 -11.06
C GLU A 524 -15.73 17.84 -12.26
N LEU A 525 -16.05 18.89 -13.03
CA LEU A 525 -15.21 19.38 -14.13
C LEU A 525 -14.66 20.76 -13.78
N VAL A 526 -13.36 20.90 -13.90
CA VAL A 526 -12.63 22.17 -13.71
C VAL A 526 -12.02 22.60 -15.04
N TRP A 527 -12.12 23.89 -15.35
CA TRP A 527 -11.67 24.44 -16.62
C TRP A 527 -10.33 25.15 -16.47
N PRO A 528 -9.41 24.99 -17.44
CA PRO A 528 -8.16 25.74 -17.42
C PRO A 528 -8.44 27.23 -17.61
N ASP A 529 -7.67 28.06 -16.91
CA ASP A 529 -7.65 29.50 -17.17
C ASP A 529 -6.98 29.84 -18.52
N ARG A 530 -6.87 31.13 -18.83
CA ARG A 530 -6.23 31.61 -20.07
C ARG A 530 -4.76 31.21 -20.22
N ASN A 531 -4.11 30.80 -19.12
CA ASN A 531 -2.71 30.39 -19.06
C ASN A 531 -2.55 28.86 -18.98
N GLY A 532 -3.64 28.09 -19.04
CA GLY A 532 -3.63 26.63 -18.97
C GLY A 532 -3.59 26.07 -17.54
N PHE A 533 -3.89 26.87 -16.52
CA PHE A 533 -3.95 26.42 -15.14
C PHE A 533 -5.33 25.93 -14.75
N VAL A 534 -5.38 24.73 -14.20
CA VAL A 534 -6.55 24.12 -13.58
C VAL A 534 -6.41 24.24 -12.06
N GLU A 535 -7.39 24.84 -11.40
CA GLU A 535 -7.41 24.98 -9.93
C GLU A 535 -8.33 23.95 -9.29
N VAL A 536 -7.85 23.30 -8.23
CA VAL A 536 -8.63 22.39 -7.39
C VAL A 536 -8.49 22.81 -5.94
N THR A 537 -9.62 23.05 -5.28
CA THR A 537 -9.67 23.34 -3.84
C THR A 537 -9.98 22.07 -3.07
N LEU A 538 -9.16 21.76 -2.06
CA LEU A 538 -9.34 20.62 -1.15
C LEU A 538 -9.57 21.11 0.28
N PRO A 539 -10.55 20.58 1.03
CA PRO A 539 -10.55 20.72 2.46
C PRO A 539 -9.37 19.98 3.12
N HIS A 540 -8.91 20.45 4.28
CA HIS A 540 -7.89 19.80 5.10
C HIS A 540 -8.19 18.31 5.32
N SER A 541 -7.21 17.40 5.27
CA SER A 541 -7.43 15.94 5.31
C SER A 541 -8.29 15.45 4.13
N SER A 542 -7.90 15.71 2.88
CA SER A 542 -8.58 15.12 1.72
C SER A 542 -7.63 15.00 0.54
N ALA A 543 -8.03 14.30 -0.51
CA ALA A 543 -7.22 14.15 -1.71
C ALA A 543 -8.06 14.17 -2.98
N ALA A 544 -7.43 14.41 -4.13
CA ALA A 544 -8.09 14.32 -5.42
C ALA A 544 -7.17 13.82 -6.52
N ILE A 545 -7.76 13.16 -7.52
CA ILE A 545 -7.17 12.94 -8.84
C ILE A 545 -7.77 13.96 -9.81
N VAL A 546 -6.90 14.59 -10.60
CA VAL A 546 -7.22 15.48 -11.70
C VAL A 546 -6.82 14.80 -13.00
N THR A 547 -7.79 14.49 -13.85
CA THR A 547 -7.59 13.80 -15.13
C THR A 547 -7.88 14.79 -16.28
N PRO A 548 -6.86 15.37 -16.92
CA PRO A 548 -7.07 16.25 -18.08
C PRO A 548 -7.70 15.48 -19.25
N TYR A 549 -8.73 16.06 -19.86
CA TYR A 549 -9.18 15.62 -21.18
C TYR A 549 -8.20 16.16 -22.22
N LEU A 550 -7.13 15.40 -22.49
CA LEU A 550 -6.11 15.78 -23.47
C LEU A 550 -6.60 15.66 -24.91
#